data_AF-A0AA97EMJ5-F1
#
_entry.id   AF-A0AA97EMJ5-F1
#
_cell.length_a   1.000
_cell.length_b   1.000
_cell.length_c   1.000
_cell.angle_alpha   90.00
_cell.angle_beta   90.00
_cell.angle_gamma   90.00
#
_symmetry.space_group_name_H-M   'P 1'
#
loop_
_entity.id
_entity.type
_entity.pdbx_description
1 polymer ?
#
loop_
_entity_poly.entity_id
_entity_poly.type
_entity_poly.pdbx_seq_one_letter_code
_entity_poly.pdbx_strand_id
1 'polypeptide(L)'
;MERNNTKDMTDKEKLETVLRLLYPRERKYYKREDNPTMQEVTFEVSDNGELRYIISCLLRTCILALDSENDFASPRLSNCSKEMTIATVLDLVDSILPDAQLVSYDAIEKLLLAK
;
A
#
# COMPACT_ATOMS: atom_id res chain seq x y z
N MET A 1 8.92 34.18 -14.05
CA MET A 1 9.47 34.04 -12.69
C MET A 1 9.76 32.57 -12.45
N GLU A 2 10.87 32.30 -11.76
CA GLU A 2 11.37 31.00 -11.28
C GLU A 2 11.87 30.00 -12.32
N ARG A 3 13.14 30.16 -12.71
CA ARG A 3 14.00 29.04 -13.14
C ARG A 3 14.34 28.28 -11.86
N ASN A 4 13.66 27.18 -11.58
CA ASN A 4 14.04 26.32 -10.46
C ASN A 4 15.40 25.69 -10.79
N ASN A 5 16.39 26.08 -9.99
CA ASN A 5 17.71 25.49 -9.92
C ASN A 5 17.60 23.96 -9.79
N THR A 6 17.76 23.24 -10.89
CA THR A 6 18.35 21.91 -10.82
C THR A 6 19.80 22.11 -10.42
N LYS A 7 20.03 22.19 -9.10
CA LYS A 7 21.35 22.12 -8.51
C LYS A 7 22.00 20.85 -9.07
N ASP A 8 23.14 20.96 -9.76
CA ASP A 8 23.90 19.81 -10.22
C ASP A 8 24.28 18.96 -9.00
N MET A 9 23.45 17.98 -8.69
CA MET A 9 23.69 17.02 -7.61
C MET A 9 24.79 16.07 -8.06
N THR A 10 25.78 15.88 -7.22
CA THR A 10 26.80 14.85 -7.43
C THR A 10 26.16 13.47 -7.42
N ASP A 11 26.77 12.49 -8.11
CA ASP A 11 26.25 11.12 -8.15
C ASP A 11 26.11 10.50 -6.75
N LYS A 12 26.97 10.91 -5.81
CA LYS A 12 26.89 10.53 -4.40
C LYS A 12 25.61 11.06 -3.74
N GLU A 13 25.26 12.32 -3.96
CA GLU A 13 24.04 12.94 -3.41
C GLU A 13 22.78 12.34 -4.04
N LYS A 14 22.82 12.02 -5.35
CA LYS A 14 21.74 11.30 -6.03
C LYS A 14 21.52 9.93 -5.41
N LEU A 15 22.60 9.15 -5.23
CA LEU A 15 22.53 7.82 -4.60
C LEU A 15 21.94 7.87 -3.19
N GLU A 16 22.37 8.82 -2.36
CA GLU A 16 21.84 8.99 -1.00
C GLU A 16 20.34 9.33 -1.01
N THR A 17 19.92 10.16 -1.97
CA THR A 17 18.50 10.52 -2.14
C THR A 17 17.68 9.33 -2.58
N VAL A 18 18.15 8.54 -3.54
CA VAL A 18 17.50 7.29 -3.96
C VAL A 18 17.36 6.31 -2.79
N LEU A 19 18.41 6.14 -1.97
CA LEU A 19 18.34 5.26 -0.79
C LEU A 19 17.27 5.72 0.21
N ARG A 20 17.13 7.03 0.44
CA ARG A 20 16.07 7.57 1.30
C ARG A 20 14.67 7.33 0.72
N LEU A 21 14.51 7.42 -0.60
CA LEU A 21 13.24 7.18 -1.29
C LEU A 21 12.87 5.68 -1.36
N LEU A 22 13.86 4.78 -1.43
CA LEU A 22 13.65 3.32 -1.45
C LEU A 22 13.32 2.74 -0.07
N TYR A 23 13.80 3.37 0.99
CA TYR A 23 13.52 2.97 2.37
C TYR A 23 12.77 4.07 3.13
N PRO A 24 11.56 4.47 2.69
CA PRO A 24 10.75 5.42 3.41
C PRO A 24 10.14 4.68 4.60
N ARG A 25 10.92 4.41 5.65
CA ARG A 25 10.39 3.97 6.93
C ARG A 25 9.78 5.17 7.66
N GLU A 26 8.80 5.80 7.04
CA GLU A 26 7.87 6.64 7.76
C GLU A 26 6.74 5.74 8.23
N ARG A 27 6.80 5.32 9.50
CA ARG A 27 5.68 4.64 10.15
C ARG A 27 4.49 5.60 10.12
N LYS A 28 3.57 5.40 9.18
CA LYS A 28 2.39 6.25 9.04
C LYS A 28 1.50 6.09 10.29
N TYR A 29 1.35 7.20 11.00
CA TYR A 29 0.16 7.69 11.70
C TYR A 29 -0.51 6.92 12.83
N TYR A 30 0.10 5.89 13.41
CA TYR A 30 -0.45 5.33 14.65
C TYR A 30 0.64 5.10 15.70
N LYS A 31 0.74 6.04 16.64
CA LYS A 31 1.46 5.78 17.88
C LYS A 31 0.65 4.71 18.62
N ARG A 32 1.24 3.53 18.83
CA ARG A 32 0.64 2.46 19.63
C ARG A 32 0.16 2.95 21.01
N GLU A 33 0.82 3.99 21.52
CA GLU A 33 0.49 4.72 22.75
C GLU A 33 -0.92 5.34 22.72
N ASP A 34 -1.39 5.79 21.56
CA ASP A 34 -2.67 6.46 21.40
C ASP A 34 -3.84 5.48 21.14
N ASN A 35 -3.56 4.21 20.86
CA ASN A 35 -4.58 3.23 20.52
C ASN A 35 -4.24 1.80 21.02
N PRO A 36 -4.59 1.46 22.27
CA PRO A 36 -4.17 0.22 22.93
C PRO A 36 -4.74 -1.06 22.30
N THR A 37 -5.79 -0.95 21.49
CA THR A 37 -6.42 -2.07 20.75
C THR A 37 -5.84 -2.27 19.35
N MET A 38 -4.89 -1.44 18.92
CA MET A 38 -4.29 -1.52 17.60
C MET A 38 -3.48 -2.81 17.44
N GLN A 39 -3.83 -3.59 16.42
CA GLN A 39 -3.07 -4.76 16.00
C GLN A 39 -2.24 -4.40 14.76
N GLU A 40 -0.92 -4.49 14.90
CA GLU A 40 0.00 -4.35 13.77
C GLU A 40 0.27 -5.74 13.20
N VAL A 41 0.02 -5.90 11.90
CA VAL A 41 0.31 -7.12 11.16
C VAL A 41 1.36 -6.79 10.12
N THR A 42 2.49 -7.49 10.17
CA THR A 42 3.50 -7.43 9.12
C THR A 42 3.43 -8.73 8.33
N PHE A 43 3.34 -8.62 7.02
CA PHE A 43 3.50 -9.74 6.11
C PHE A 43 4.56 -9.37 5.07
N GLU A 44 5.32 -10.38 4.67
CA GLU A 44 6.40 -10.24 3.71
C GLU A 44 5.92 -10.70 2.34
N VAL A 45 6.32 -9.97 1.30
CA VAL A 45 6.07 -10.30 -0.10
C VAL A 45 7.42 -10.34 -0.82
N SER A 46 7.57 -11.28 -1.74
CA SER A 46 8.80 -11.50 -2.49
C SER A 46 9.08 -10.34 -3.44
N ASP A 47 8.04 -9.83 -4.09
CA ASP A 47 8.10 -8.71 -5.02
C ASP A 47 6.75 -7.99 -5.18
N ASN A 48 6.75 -6.87 -5.90
CA ASN A 48 5.53 -6.09 -6.19
C ASN A 48 4.51 -6.87 -7.05
N GLY A 49 4.95 -7.89 -7.79
CA GLY A 49 4.09 -8.79 -8.54
C GLY A 49 3.28 -9.70 -7.63
N GLU A 50 3.90 -10.25 -6.58
CA GLU A 50 3.20 -11.00 -5.52
C GLU A 50 2.21 -10.11 -4.78
N LEU A 51 2.60 -8.91 -4.36
CA LEU A 51 1.69 -7.96 -3.71
C LEU A 51 0.47 -7.65 -4.61
N ARG A 52 0.71 -7.36 -5.89
CA ARG A 52 -0.34 -7.13 -6.88
C ARG A 52 -1.24 -8.35 -7.05
N TYR A 53 -0.68 -9.56 -7.04
CA TYR A 53 -1.44 -10.79 -7.13
C TYR A 53 -2.37 -10.96 -5.91
N ILE A 54 -1.86 -10.71 -4.69
CA ILE A 54 -2.65 -10.76 -3.45
C ILE A 54 -3.81 -9.77 -3.51
N ILE A 55 -3.54 -8.50 -3.87
CA ILE A 55 -4.57 -7.47 -4.04
C ILE A 55 -5.62 -7.92 -5.07
N SER A 56 -5.18 -8.48 -6.21
CA SER A 56 -6.11 -8.97 -7.24
C SER A 56 -6.98 -10.11 -6.74
N CYS A 57 -6.43 -11.04 -5.96
CA CYS A 57 -7.18 -12.14 -5.36
C CYS A 57 -8.25 -11.64 -4.38
N LEU A 58 -7.92 -10.66 -3.53
CA LEU A 58 -8.88 -10.05 -2.60
C LEU A 58 -10.03 -9.36 -3.36
N LEU A 59 -9.70 -8.55 -4.36
CA LEU A 59 -10.71 -7.87 -5.19
C LEU A 59 -11.60 -8.86 -5.96
N ARG A 60 -11.02 -9.89 -6.56
CA ARG A 60 -11.79 -10.96 -7.24
C ARG A 60 -12.73 -11.66 -6.27
N THR A 61 -12.27 -11.89 -5.05
CA THR A 61 -13.08 -12.50 -4.00
C THR A 61 -14.29 -11.62 -3.66
N CYS A 62 -14.10 -10.31 -3.54
CA CYS A 62 -15.20 -9.36 -3.35
C CYS A 62 -16.19 -9.36 -4.53
N ILE A 63 -15.70 -9.41 -5.77
CA ILE A 63 -16.56 -9.47 -6.97
C ILE A 63 -17.39 -10.75 -6.97
N LEU A 64 -16.75 -11.90 -6.77
CA LEU A 64 -17.42 -13.19 -6.71
C LEU A 64 -18.44 -13.26 -5.57
N ALA A 65 -18.12 -12.65 -4.43
CA ALA A 65 -19.05 -12.49 -3.33
C ALA A 65 -20.27 -11.70 -3.79
N LEU A 66 -20.10 -10.51 -4.37
CA LEU A 66 -21.20 -9.67 -4.84
C LEU A 66 -22.11 -10.41 -5.84
N ASP A 67 -21.53 -11.11 -6.80
CA ASP A 67 -22.23 -11.83 -7.87
C ASP A 67 -22.95 -13.10 -7.39
N SER A 68 -22.57 -13.67 -6.25
CA SER A 68 -23.19 -14.91 -5.75
C SER A 68 -24.51 -14.65 -5.01
N GLU A 69 -25.57 -15.38 -5.39
CA GLU A 69 -26.78 -15.50 -4.55
C GLU A 69 -26.53 -16.29 -3.25
N ASN A 70 -25.42 -17.04 -3.21
CA ASN A 70 -24.99 -17.76 -2.00
C ASN A 70 -24.33 -16.82 -1.00
N ASP A 71 -24.52 -17.09 0.29
CA ASP A 71 -23.97 -16.32 1.39
C ASP A 71 -22.44 -16.33 1.36
N PHE A 72 -21.84 -15.16 1.12
CA PHE A 72 -20.43 -14.89 1.40
C PHE A 72 -20.26 -14.55 2.88
N ALA A 73 -20.80 -15.41 3.74
CA ALA A 73 -20.74 -15.29 5.18
C ALA A 73 -20.03 -16.53 5.72
N SER A 74 -18.96 -16.32 6.48
CA SER A 74 -18.35 -17.44 7.21
C SER A 74 -19.38 -17.97 8.21
N PRO A 75 -19.62 -19.29 8.28
CA PRO A 75 -20.53 -19.86 9.29
C PRO A 75 -20.03 -19.62 10.72
N ARG A 76 -18.77 -19.22 10.89
CA ARG A 76 -18.17 -18.82 12.18
C ARG A 76 -18.39 -17.35 12.54
N LEU A 77 -18.88 -16.54 11.60
CA LEU A 77 -19.14 -15.11 11.74
C LEU A 77 -20.61 -14.82 11.44
N SER A 78 -21.51 -15.45 12.21
CA SER A 78 -22.98 -15.30 12.09
C SER A 78 -23.50 -13.86 12.21
N ASN A 79 -22.65 -12.94 12.66
CA ASN A 79 -22.99 -11.54 12.94
C ASN A 79 -22.45 -10.59 11.87
N CYS A 80 -21.76 -11.10 10.85
CA CYS A 80 -21.18 -10.30 9.78
C CYS A 80 -22.02 -10.49 8.52
N SER A 81 -22.67 -9.41 8.06
CA SER A 81 -23.36 -9.47 6.77
C SER A 81 -22.35 -9.63 5.63
N LYS A 82 -22.84 -10.11 4.50
CA LYS A 82 -22.08 -10.19 3.26
C LYS A 82 -21.44 -8.85 2.89
N GLU A 83 -22.21 -7.76 2.98
CA GLU A 83 -21.76 -6.40 2.66
C GLU A 83 -20.67 -5.93 3.63
N MET A 84 -20.84 -6.19 4.92
CA MET A 84 -19.83 -5.85 5.94
C MET A 84 -18.53 -6.61 5.73
N THR A 85 -18.62 -7.89 5.35
CA THR A 85 -17.44 -8.71 5.02
C THR A 85 -16.71 -8.15 3.81
N ILE A 86 -17.42 -7.82 2.74
CA ILE A 86 -16.86 -7.21 1.53
C ILE A 86 -16.21 -5.86 1.85
N ALA A 87 -16.88 -5.00 2.60
CA ALA A 87 -16.34 -3.70 3.01
C ALA A 87 -15.03 -3.86 3.79
N THR A 88 -14.98 -4.79 4.74
CA THR A 88 -13.77 -5.06 5.54
C THR A 88 -12.61 -5.53 4.66
N VAL A 89 -12.87 -6.36 3.65
CA VAL A 89 -11.83 -6.81 2.71
C VAL A 89 -11.37 -5.66 1.82
N LEU A 90 -12.27 -4.77 1.39
CA LEU A 90 -11.90 -3.59 0.61
C LEU A 90 -11.06 -2.60 1.43
N ASP A 91 -11.37 -2.41 2.71
CA ASP A 91 -10.55 -1.60 3.63
C ASP A 91 -9.15 -2.20 3.80
N LEU A 92 -9.05 -3.54 3.85
CA LEU A 92 -7.76 -4.23 3.86
C LEU A 92 -7.01 -4.02 2.55
N VAL A 93 -7.68 -4.11 1.40
CA VAL A 93 -7.06 -3.83 0.09
C VAL A 93 -6.51 -2.41 0.05
N ASP A 94 -7.29 -1.41 0.49
CA ASP A 94 -6.86 -0.01 0.58
C ASP A 94 -5.62 0.14 1.46
N SER A 95 -5.61 -0.53 2.61
CA SER A 95 -4.50 -0.49 3.57
C SER A 95 -3.19 -1.10 3.05
N ILE A 96 -3.26 -2.05 2.11
CA ILE A 96 -2.06 -2.71 1.54
C ILE A 96 -1.65 -2.15 0.17
N LEU A 97 -2.38 -1.17 -0.37
CA LEU A 97 -1.99 -0.52 -1.62
C LEU A 97 -0.61 0.14 -1.47
N PRO A 98 0.31 -0.07 -2.41
CA PRO A 98 1.68 0.40 -2.30
C PRO A 98 1.82 1.89 -2.68
N ASP A 99 0.87 2.75 -2.31
CA ASP A 99 0.81 4.17 -2.74
C ASP A 99 2.10 4.92 -2.44
N ALA A 100 2.63 4.76 -1.22
CA ALA A 100 3.88 5.41 -0.81
C ALA A 100 5.07 4.91 -1.65
N GLN A 101 5.10 3.62 -1.99
CA GLN A 101 6.16 3.06 -2.84
C GLN A 101 6.05 3.56 -4.28
N LEU A 102 4.83 3.68 -4.82
CA LEU A 102 4.60 4.26 -6.15
C LEU A 102 5.07 5.71 -6.22
N VAL A 103 4.70 6.54 -5.24
CA VAL A 103 5.17 7.94 -5.15
C VAL A 103 6.70 8.01 -5.04
N SER A 104 7.31 7.11 -4.27
CA SER A 104 8.78 7.00 -4.18
C SER A 104 9.42 6.66 -5.52
N TYR A 105 8.85 5.72 -6.28
CA TYR A 105 9.36 5.36 -7.60
C TYR A 105 9.24 6.50 -8.60
N ASP A 106 8.11 7.24 -8.61
CA ASP A 106 7.94 8.44 -9.44
C ASP A 106 8.99 9.53 -9.11
N ALA A 107 9.32 9.68 -7.83
CA ALA A 107 10.35 10.64 -7.38
C ALA A 107 11.76 10.20 -7.81
N ILE A 108 12.06 8.90 -7.73
CA ILE A 108 13.34 8.34 -8.21
C ILE A 108 13.45 8.50 -9.73
N GLU A 109 12.38 8.22 -10.47
CA GLU A 109 12.35 8.38 -11.92
C GLU A 109 12.64 9.83 -12.31
N LYS A 110 11.98 10.80 -11.65
CA LYS A 110 12.26 12.22 -11.86
C LYS A 110 13.70 12.59 -11.52
N LEU A 111 14.27 12.05 -10.44
CA LEU A 111 15.64 12.37 -10.04
C LEU A 111 16.69 11.84 -11.03
N LEU A 112 16.48 10.64 -11.56
CA LEU A 112 17.47 9.94 -12.39
C LEU A 112 17.28 10.17 -13.89
N LEU A 113 16.05 10.37 -14.35
CA LEU A 113 15.70 10.52 -15.76
C LEU A 113 15.35 11.95 -16.16
N ALA A 114 15.37 12.93 -15.23
CA ALA A 114 15.26 14.34 -15.60
C ALA A 114 16.40 14.71 -16.55
N LYS A 115 16.03 15.02 -17.79
CA LYS A 115 16.90 15.62 -18.80
C LYS A 115 16.91 17.14 -18.67
#